data_AF-A0A7J4B2R9-F1
#
_entry.id   AF-A0A7J4B2R9-F1
#
_cell.length_a   1.000
_cell.length_b   1.000
_cell.length_c   1.000
_cell.angle_alpha   90.00
_cell.angle_beta   90.00
_cell.angle_gamma   90.00
#
_symmetry.space_group_name_H-M   'P 1'
#
loop_
_entity.id
_entity.type
_entity.pdbx_description
1 polymer ?
#
loop_
_entity_poly.entity_id
_entity_poly.type
_entity_poly.pdbx_seq_one_letter_code
_entity_poly.pdbx_strand_id
1 'polypeptide(L)'
;MHVVEIILVVLLAFFVFIQFSSIPKISTDWPKSKLNLLARDMIFSMDRKNVNWFNETEVENYLKTLPSNIIYSVELHGVIKPNIKIGCVCNDTQINELENIFSPGWFVINGKNITIDIQKTDLDFAFSQAFDVVVLMDYYDLTNYEEQIRNYLKYDRGIVEILDMNESILDSIQKNIFGIDTTDKIPSNEKIHFSEKSKDAKNEIYKALKYFTHLPFFYDDFPNNALTFKWTTISGTPEIDYNSGKPEPSLVLTGEDCGSDNTWIYEQNVNFKSGTIDVDVYIKEGGVFNFFFRFDGRSRSYIASFSANESMGYDSFYRMDSGSIESIGYNISHTTSPNEWHRMRIVVDGNRFELYNDGKKVAWAYDSFYESGSIGMKNLCQNVSVDNVKLTFDQNHEFENFLNPNENVTQRENDENKILLKQYSTNIPACIINYEISSGKGRTVWLSKSDVPEEQKIFIKSVILWASGDTYTLIKRDIKDPVSVSIYKVLNEDMFQPIKIEMKLGYLY
;
A
#
# COMPACT_ATOMS: atom_id res chain seq x y z
N MET A 1 -61.76 -41.71 48.45
CA MET A 1 -60.28 -41.66 48.48
C MET A 1 -59.69 -41.87 47.09
N HIS A 2 -60.08 -42.93 46.35
CA HIS A 2 -59.56 -43.23 45.00
C HIS A 2 -59.76 -42.14 43.92
N VAL A 3 -60.86 -41.38 43.95
CA VAL A 3 -61.07 -40.29 42.96
C VAL A 3 -60.05 -39.17 43.13
N VAL A 4 -59.64 -38.87 44.37
CA VAL A 4 -58.66 -37.81 44.67
C VAL A 4 -57.26 -38.24 44.23
N GLU A 5 -56.89 -39.51 44.41
CA GLU A 5 -55.63 -40.06 43.90
C GLU A 5 -55.56 -40.01 42.37
N ILE A 6 -56.64 -40.38 41.67
CA ILE A 6 -56.67 -40.34 40.20
C ILE A 6 -56.48 -38.90 39.71
N ILE A 7 -57.16 -37.92 40.32
CA ILE A 7 -57.02 -36.50 39.95
C ILE A 7 -55.58 -36.02 40.20
N LEU A 8 -54.96 -36.41 41.33
CA LEU A 8 -53.58 -36.06 41.65
C LEU A 8 -52.58 -36.66 40.67
N VAL A 9 -52.74 -37.94 40.29
CA VAL A 9 -51.86 -38.61 39.33
C VAL A 9 -51.99 -37.98 37.94
N VAL A 10 -53.20 -37.65 37.51
CA VAL A 10 -53.43 -36.98 36.21
C VAL A 10 -52.84 -35.58 36.21
N LEU A 11 -53.00 -34.80 37.28
CA LEU A 11 -52.38 -33.47 37.41
C LEU A 11 -50.84 -33.54 37.41
N LEU A 12 -50.26 -34.52 38.11
CA LEU A 12 -48.82 -34.71 38.15
C LEU A 12 -48.27 -35.13 36.78
N ALA A 13 -48.95 -36.05 36.09
CA ALA A 13 -48.61 -36.46 34.73
C ALA A 13 -48.74 -35.29 33.74
N PHE A 14 -49.77 -34.46 33.86
CA PHE A 14 -49.97 -33.28 33.02
C PHE A 14 -48.91 -32.21 33.29
N PHE A 15 -48.52 -32.00 34.55
CA PHE A 15 -47.45 -31.07 34.93
C PHE A 15 -46.09 -31.52 34.39
N VAL A 16 -45.78 -32.81 34.46
CA VAL A 16 -44.59 -33.41 33.84
C VAL A 16 -44.63 -33.25 32.31
N PHE A 17 -45.78 -33.53 31.68
CA PHE A 17 -45.92 -33.38 30.23
C PHE A 17 -45.79 -31.91 29.78
N ILE A 18 -46.32 -30.96 30.55
CA ILE A 18 -46.10 -29.53 30.33
C ILE A 18 -44.62 -29.21 30.50
N GLN A 19 -43.94 -29.64 31.56
CA GLN A 19 -42.51 -29.37 31.71
C GLN A 19 -41.68 -29.94 30.56
N PHE A 20 -41.94 -31.16 30.08
CA PHE A 20 -41.21 -31.76 28.96
C PHE A 20 -41.57 -31.16 27.60
N SER A 21 -42.82 -30.73 27.39
CA SER A 21 -43.24 -30.01 26.16
C SER A 21 -42.82 -28.53 26.16
N SER A 22 -42.56 -27.97 27.35
CA SER A 22 -42.03 -26.62 27.57
C SER A 22 -40.51 -26.60 27.74
N ILE A 23 -39.82 -27.75 27.68
CA ILE A 23 -38.38 -27.74 27.39
C ILE A 23 -38.30 -26.99 26.07
N PRO A 24 -37.72 -25.77 26.04
CA PRO A 24 -37.62 -25.02 24.81
C PRO A 24 -37.01 -26.00 23.83
N LYS A 25 -37.72 -26.29 22.72
CA LYS A 25 -37.14 -27.09 21.63
C LYS A 25 -35.78 -26.46 21.46
N ILE A 26 -34.72 -27.17 21.83
CA ILE A 26 -33.40 -26.82 21.43
C ILE A 26 -33.58 -26.90 19.92
N SER A 27 -33.81 -25.77 19.27
CA SER A 27 -33.73 -25.67 17.82
C SER A 27 -32.26 -25.95 17.63
N THR A 28 -31.94 -27.23 17.58
CA THR A 28 -30.58 -27.67 17.48
C THR A 28 -30.19 -27.16 16.14
N ASP A 29 -29.46 -26.05 16.15
CA ASP A 29 -28.95 -25.40 14.96
C ASP A 29 -27.76 -26.24 14.46
N TRP A 30 -27.97 -27.57 14.43
CA TRP A 30 -27.08 -28.59 13.92
C TRP A 30 -26.68 -28.27 12.49
N PRO A 31 -27.59 -27.83 11.59
CA PRO A 31 -27.19 -27.40 10.26
C PRO A 31 -26.17 -26.25 10.31
N LYS A 32 -26.41 -25.21 11.13
CA LYS A 32 -25.49 -24.08 11.26
C LYS A 32 -24.17 -24.46 11.96
N SER A 33 -24.24 -25.30 12.99
CA SER A 33 -23.06 -25.80 13.71
C SER A 33 -22.19 -26.67 12.81
N LYS A 34 -22.82 -27.52 11.98
CA LYS A 34 -22.14 -28.30 10.94
C LYS A 34 -21.49 -27.40 9.89
N LEU A 35 -22.20 -26.39 9.38
CA LEU A 35 -21.63 -25.42 8.44
C LEU A 35 -20.45 -24.67 9.06
N ASN A 36 -20.55 -24.25 10.33
CA ASN A 36 -19.48 -23.53 11.02
C ASN A 36 -18.24 -24.42 11.19
N LEU A 37 -18.42 -25.69 11.59
CA LEU A 37 -17.31 -26.64 11.68
C LEU A 37 -16.65 -26.87 10.31
N LEU A 38 -17.45 -27.12 9.27
CA LEU A 38 -16.96 -27.26 7.89
C LEU A 38 -16.21 -26.02 7.42
N ALA A 39 -16.72 -24.82 7.72
CA ALA A 39 -16.07 -23.57 7.37
C ALA A 39 -14.71 -23.42 8.06
N ARG A 40 -14.61 -23.75 9.36
CA ARG A 40 -13.35 -23.76 10.11
C ARG A 40 -12.36 -24.75 9.52
N ASP A 41 -12.76 -25.99 9.32
CA ASP A 41 -11.86 -27.02 8.81
C ASP A 41 -11.34 -26.66 7.42
N MET A 42 -12.21 -26.13 6.56
CA MET A 42 -11.84 -25.71 5.21
C MET A 42 -10.86 -24.54 5.21
N ILE A 43 -11.15 -23.45 5.92
CA ILE A 43 -10.29 -22.26 5.92
C ILE A 43 -8.90 -22.57 6.52
N PHE A 44 -8.83 -23.37 7.59
CA PHE A 44 -7.56 -23.80 8.18
C PHE A 44 -6.81 -24.79 7.28
N SER A 45 -7.50 -25.68 6.58
CA SER A 45 -6.86 -26.61 5.64
C SER A 45 -6.27 -25.87 4.44
N MET A 46 -6.97 -24.86 3.91
CA MET A 46 -6.47 -24.03 2.81
C MET A 46 -5.25 -23.21 3.25
N ASP A 47 -5.31 -22.63 4.46
CA ASP A 47 -4.19 -21.88 5.00
C ASP A 47 -2.94 -22.74 5.19
N ARG A 48 -3.08 -23.94 5.77
CA ARG A 48 -1.98 -24.91 5.93
C ARG A 48 -1.37 -25.39 4.60
N LYS A 49 -2.14 -25.33 3.52
CA LYS A 49 -1.67 -25.66 2.16
C LYS A 49 -1.06 -24.47 1.43
N ASN A 50 -0.93 -23.32 2.09
CA ASN A 50 -0.45 -22.07 1.52
C ASN A 50 -1.23 -21.64 0.26
N VAL A 51 -2.55 -21.83 0.28
CA VAL A 51 -3.41 -21.36 -0.82
C VAL A 51 -3.22 -19.87 -1.03
N ASN A 52 -3.04 -19.45 -2.28
CA ASN A 52 -3.00 -18.04 -2.62
C ASN A 52 -4.40 -17.44 -2.55
N TRP A 53 -4.72 -16.80 -1.42
CA TRP A 53 -6.02 -16.16 -1.17
C TRP A 53 -6.39 -15.02 -2.14
N PHE A 54 -5.45 -14.58 -2.99
CA PHE A 54 -5.69 -13.58 -4.03
C PHE A 54 -5.94 -14.21 -5.41
N ASN A 55 -5.83 -15.54 -5.53
CA ASN A 55 -6.15 -16.26 -6.75
C ASN A 55 -7.53 -16.90 -6.60
N GLU A 56 -8.55 -16.26 -7.20
CA GLU A 56 -9.94 -16.72 -7.13
C GLU A 56 -10.09 -18.16 -7.64
N THR A 57 -9.43 -18.50 -8.75
CA THR A 57 -9.52 -19.85 -9.34
C THR A 57 -8.94 -20.92 -8.40
N GLU A 58 -7.81 -20.63 -7.76
CA GLU A 58 -7.20 -21.54 -6.80
C GLU A 58 -8.11 -21.74 -5.59
N VAL A 59 -8.61 -20.65 -5.01
CA VAL A 59 -9.55 -20.69 -3.88
C VAL A 59 -10.83 -21.45 -4.24
N GLU A 60 -11.44 -21.17 -5.39
CA GLU A 60 -12.63 -21.88 -5.86
C GLU A 60 -12.38 -23.37 -6.06
N ASN A 61 -11.22 -23.78 -6.58
CA ASN A 61 -10.90 -25.20 -6.77
C ASN A 61 -10.86 -25.97 -5.46
N TYR A 62 -10.40 -25.34 -4.37
CA TYR A 62 -10.52 -25.93 -3.03
C TYR A 62 -11.97 -25.98 -2.55
N LEU A 63 -12.73 -24.90 -2.72
CA LEU A 63 -14.11 -24.80 -2.23
C LEU A 63 -15.10 -25.68 -3.00
N LYS A 64 -14.80 -26.07 -4.24
CA LYS A 64 -15.56 -27.07 -5.03
C LYS A 64 -15.65 -28.44 -4.36
N THR A 65 -14.81 -28.72 -3.36
CA THR A 65 -14.88 -29.96 -2.57
C THR A 65 -16.02 -29.96 -1.54
N LEU A 66 -16.64 -28.79 -1.29
CA LEU A 66 -17.82 -28.69 -0.44
C LEU A 66 -19.03 -29.40 -1.08
N PRO A 67 -19.96 -29.94 -0.25
CA PRO A 67 -21.25 -30.43 -0.73
C PRO A 67 -21.94 -29.44 -1.67
N SER A 68 -22.53 -29.93 -2.76
CA SER A 68 -23.14 -29.10 -3.82
C SER A 68 -24.33 -28.25 -3.36
N ASN A 69 -24.91 -28.55 -2.19
CA ASN A 69 -25.99 -27.76 -1.59
C ASN A 69 -25.47 -26.62 -0.68
N ILE A 70 -24.16 -26.39 -0.63
CA ILE A 70 -23.54 -25.30 0.12
C ILE A 70 -23.10 -24.21 -0.85
N ILE A 71 -23.52 -22.99 -0.57
CA ILE A 71 -23.03 -21.77 -1.22
C ILE A 71 -22.01 -21.08 -0.31
N TYR A 72 -21.02 -20.44 -0.94
CA TYR A 72 -19.90 -19.84 -0.23
C TYR A 72 -19.54 -18.46 -0.79
N SER A 73 -19.02 -17.61 0.08
CA SER A 73 -18.47 -16.29 -0.25
C SER A 73 -17.15 -16.12 0.50
N VAL A 74 -16.18 -15.46 -0.13
CA VAL A 74 -14.85 -15.19 0.45
C VAL A 74 -14.54 -13.71 0.31
N GLU A 75 -14.23 -13.09 1.44
CA GLU A 75 -13.85 -11.69 1.55
C GLU A 75 -12.50 -11.57 2.25
N LEU A 76 -11.64 -10.70 1.73
CA LEU A 76 -10.39 -10.31 2.37
C LEU A 76 -10.56 -8.89 2.92
N HIS A 77 -10.19 -8.69 4.18
CA HIS A 77 -10.24 -7.38 4.84
C HIS A 77 -8.82 -6.92 5.19
N GLY A 78 -8.59 -5.61 5.18
CA GLY A 78 -7.28 -5.01 5.45
C GLY A 78 -6.30 -5.09 4.27
N VAL A 79 -6.80 -5.37 3.06
CA VAL A 79 -5.99 -5.56 1.85
C VAL A 79 -6.16 -4.41 0.87
N ILE A 80 -5.13 -4.15 0.06
CA ILE A 80 -5.27 -3.34 -1.15
C ILE A 80 -5.87 -4.26 -2.22
N LYS A 81 -6.91 -3.79 -2.90
CA LYS A 81 -7.58 -4.55 -3.95
C LYS A 81 -6.62 -4.77 -5.13
N PRO A 82 -6.53 -6.00 -5.70
CA PRO A 82 -5.66 -6.27 -6.86
C PRO A 82 -6.04 -5.49 -8.13
N ASN A 83 -7.31 -5.11 -8.25
CA ASN A 83 -7.82 -4.28 -9.34
C ASN A 83 -8.65 -3.16 -8.72
N ILE A 84 -8.28 -1.92 -8.98
CA ILE A 84 -8.96 -0.73 -8.49
C ILE A 84 -9.50 0.03 -9.69
N LYS A 85 -10.81 0.21 -9.71
CA LYS A 85 -11.53 0.96 -10.73
C LYS A 85 -11.77 2.38 -10.26
N ILE A 86 -11.28 3.34 -11.02
CA ILE A 86 -11.36 4.77 -10.74
C ILE A 86 -12.31 5.42 -11.74
N GLY A 87 -13.40 6.02 -11.25
CA GLY A 87 -14.24 6.91 -12.03
C GLY A 87 -13.73 8.35 -11.91
N CYS A 88 -13.23 8.95 -12.99
CA CYS A 88 -12.74 10.33 -13.01
C CYS A 88 -13.81 11.27 -13.55
N VAL A 89 -14.33 12.16 -12.70
CA VAL A 89 -15.17 13.29 -13.13
C VAL A 89 -14.22 14.45 -13.43
N CYS A 90 -13.85 14.56 -14.70
CA CYS A 90 -12.74 15.40 -15.13
C CYS A 90 -12.77 15.67 -16.65
N ASN A 91 -11.96 16.61 -17.12
CA ASN A 91 -11.73 16.87 -18.54
C ASN A 91 -10.58 16.00 -19.10
N ASP A 92 -10.29 16.13 -20.40
CA ASP A 92 -9.28 15.29 -21.09
C ASP A 92 -7.84 15.56 -20.58
N THR A 93 -7.52 16.78 -20.17
CA THR A 93 -6.22 17.11 -19.59
C THR A 93 -6.06 16.44 -18.22
N GLN A 94 -7.09 16.55 -17.39
CA GLN A 94 -7.09 16.01 -16.03
C GLN A 94 -7.06 14.48 -15.99
N ILE A 95 -7.74 13.78 -16.91
CA ILE A 95 -7.63 12.32 -16.98
C ILE A 95 -6.21 11.90 -17.39
N ASN A 96 -5.58 12.59 -18.34
CA ASN A 96 -4.18 12.32 -18.72
C ASN A 96 -3.23 12.56 -17.54
N GLU A 97 -3.47 13.61 -16.73
CA GLU A 97 -2.72 13.84 -15.49
C GLU A 97 -2.88 12.68 -14.50
N LEU A 98 -4.11 12.18 -14.32
CA LEU A 98 -4.40 11.05 -13.43
C LEU A 98 -3.78 9.74 -13.95
N GLU A 99 -3.84 9.48 -15.25
CA GLU A 99 -3.16 8.35 -15.89
C GLU A 99 -1.64 8.44 -15.74
N ASN A 100 -1.07 9.64 -15.90
CA ASN A 100 0.36 9.89 -15.68
C ASN A 100 0.77 9.67 -14.22
N ILE A 101 -0.09 10.03 -13.26
CA ILE A 101 0.13 9.69 -11.85
C ILE A 101 0.28 8.17 -11.75
N PHE A 102 -0.67 7.39 -12.28
CA PHE A 102 -0.66 5.93 -12.12
C PHE A 102 0.25 5.16 -13.07
N SER A 103 0.86 5.77 -14.08
CA SER A 103 1.78 5.13 -15.04
C SER A 103 2.88 4.32 -14.32
N PRO A 104 3.11 3.03 -14.69
CA PRO A 104 2.61 2.31 -15.88
C PRO A 104 1.19 1.70 -15.76
N GLY A 105 0.37 2.14 -14.82
CA GLY A 105 -0.98 1.63 -14.54
C GLY A 105 -0.99 0.43 -13.57
N TRP A 106 0.18 0.02 -13.08
CA TRP A 106 0.34 -1.08 -12.16
C TRP A 106 1.57 -0.89 -11.27
N PHE A 107 1.59 -1.59 -10.13
CA PHE A 107 2.74 -1.70 -9.23
C PHE A 107 2.61 -2.94 -8.36
N VAL A 108 3.68 -3.32 -7.66
CA VAL A 108 3.72 -4.51 -6.80
C VAL A 108 3.76 -4.12 -5.33
N ILE A 109 2.92 -4.74 -4.50
CA ILE A 109 2.99 -4.68 -3.04
C ILE A 109 2.81 -6.08 -2.47
N ASN A 110 3.74 -6.52 -1.62
CA ASN A 110 3.71 -7.84 -0.99
C ASN A 110 3.60 -8.98 -2.03
N GLY A 111 4.36 -8.85 -3.13
CA GLY A 111 4.34 -9.81 -4.24
C GLY A 111 3.01 -9.88 -5.00
N LYS A 112 2.13 -8.87 -4.87
CA LYS A 112 0.85 -8.78 -5.59
C LYS A 112 0.85 -7.60 -6.54
N ASN A 113 0.51 -7.89 -7.80
CA ASN A 113 0.26 -6.85 -8.79
C ASN A 113 -1.06 -6.15 -8.46
N ILE A 114 -0.96 -4.85 -8.26
CA ILE A 114 -2.10 -3.94 -8.16
C ILE A 114 -2.25 -3.27 -9.51
N THR A 115 -3.42 -3.37 -10.11
CA THR A 115 -3.77 -2.80 -11.41
C THR A 115 -4.80 -1.68 -11.23
N ILE A 116 -4.63 -0.60 -11.98
CA ILE A 116 -5.47 0.58 -11.91
C ILE A 116 -6.18 0.75 -13.25
N ASP A 117 -7.51 0.80 -13.22
CA ASP A 117 -8.38 1.03 -14.37
C ASP A 117 -9.06 2.39 -14.20
N ILE A 118 -8.67 3.38 -15.00
CA ILE A 118 -9.18 4.76 -14.92
C ILE A 118 -10.18 4.95 -16.06
N GLN A 119 -11.38 5.40 -15.72
CA GLN A 119 -12.43 5.68 -16.70
C GLN A 119 -12.99 7.06 -16.46
N LYS A 120 -13.02 7.88 -17.51
CA LYS A 120 -13.74 9.16 -17.50
C LYS A 120 -15.23 8.90 -17.31
N THR A 121 -15.89 9.66 -16.44
CA THR A 121 -17.33 9.57 -16.19
C THR A 121 -17.92 10.95 -15.91
N ASP A 122 -19.23 11.08 -16.11
CA ASP A 122 -20.00 12.25 -15.67
C ASP A 122 -20.61 12.00 -14.27
N LEU A 123 -21.04 13.06 -13.59
CA LEU A 123 -21.62 12.98 -12.23
C LEU A 123 -22.82 12.03 -12.14
N ASP A 124 -23.66 11.98 -13.17
CA ASP A 124 -24.84 11.10 -13.25
C ASP A 124 -24.50 9.60 -13.11
N PHE A 125 -23.26 9.21 -13.46
CA PHE A 125 -22.80 7.83 -13.45
C PHE A 125 -21.64 7.58 -12.49
N ALA A 126 -21.03 8.65 -11.96
CA ALA A 126 -19.84 8.59 -11.12
C ALA A 126 -20.05 7.72 -9.87
N PHE A 127 -21.20 7.84 -9.21
CA PHE A 127 -21.49 7.12 -7.96
C PHE A 127 -22.09 5.72 -8.18
N SER A 128 -21.78 5.08 -9.31
CA SER A 128 -22.16 3.70 -9.59
C SER A 128 -21.29 2.69 -8.82
N GLN A 129 -21.81 1.49 -8.59
CA GLN A 129 -21.06 0.41 -7.93
C GLN A 129 -19.93 -0.19 -8.79
N ALA A 130 -19.79 0.28 -10.04
CA ALA A 130 -18.74 -0.15 -10.95
C ALA A 130 -17.35 0.37 -10.56
N PHE A 131 -17.29 1.50 -9.82
CA PHE A 131 -16.04 2.12 -9.39
C PHE A 131 -15.74 1.82 -7.91
N ASP A 132 -14.47 1.59 -7.59
CA ASP A 132 -13.97 1.49 -6.22
C ASP A 132 -13.77 2.88 -5.61
N VAL A 133 -13.31 3.84 -6.42
CA VAL A 133 -13.14 5.24 -6.07
C VAL A 133 -13.64 6.17 -7.18
N VAL A 134 -14.22 7.30 -6.79
CA VAL A 134 -14.51 8.43 -7.67
C VAL A 134 -13.51 9.55 -7.40
N VAL A 135 -12.89 10.10 -8.44
CA VAL A 135 -11.99 11.27 -8.33
C VAL A 135 -12.66 12.49 -8.98
N LEU A 136 -12.77 13.58 -8.23
CA LEU A 136 -13.26 14.88 -8.67
C LEU A 136 -12.04 15.81 -8.80
N MET A 137 -11.72 16.25 -10.02
CA MET A 137 -10.51 17.06 -10.31
C MET A 137 -10.78 18.58 -10.38
N ASP A 138 -12.03 18.98 -10.15
CA ASP A 138 -12.52 20.35 -10.17
C ASP A 138 -13.77 20.48 -9.27
N TYR A 139 -14.32 21.69 -9.17
CA TYR A 139 -15.57 21.94 -8.48
C TYR A 139 -16.76 21.36 -9.26
N TYR A 140 -17.59 20.60 -8.54
CA TYR A 140 -18.86 20.07 -9.02
C TYR A 140 -19.92 20.27 -7.93
N ASP A 141 -21.09 20.79 -8.30
CA ASP A 141 -22.23 20.91 -7.38
C ASP A 141 -22.82 19.52 -7.07
N LEU A 142 -22.65 19.06 -5.82
CA LEU A 142 -23.07 17.74 -5.38
C LEU A 142 -24.47 17.74 -4.75
N THR A 143 -25.17 18.89 -4.73
CA THR A 143 -26.45 19.06 -4.02
C THR A 143 -27.50 18.02 -4.45
N ASN A 144 -27.57 17.69 -5.73
CA ASN A 144 -28.56 16.73 -6.27
C ASN A 144 -28.13 15.25 -6.15
N TYR A 145 -26.95 14.97 -5.61
CA TYR A 145 -26.33 13.65 -5.61
C TYR A 145 -26.19 13.02 -4.22
N GLU A 146 -26.69 13.68 -3.15
CA GLU A 146 -26.48 13.21 -1.76
C GLU A 146 -26.92 11.76 -1.54
N GLU A 147 -28.12 11.37 -2.00
CA GLU A 147 -28.62 10.00 -1.83
C GLU A 147 -27.73 8.98 -2.56
N GLN A 148 -27.30 9.31 -3.77
CA GLN A 148 -26.45 8.46 -4.59
C GLN A 148 -25.06 8.30 -3.96
N ILE A 149 -24.46 9.39 -3.48
CA ILE A 149 -23.20 9.40 -2.73
C ILE A 149 -23.31 8.53 -1.48
N ARG A 150 -24.36 8.68 -0.67
CA ARG A 150 -24.55 7.88 0.55
C ARG A 150 -24.75 6.39 0.24
N ASN A 151 -25.48 6.07 -0.82
CA ASN A 151 -25.65 4.70 -1.28
C ASN A 151 -24.31 4.14 -1.80
N TYR A 152 -23.51 4.93 -2.52
CA TYR A 152 -22.18 4.56 -2.99
C TYR A 152 -21.23 4.21 -1.83
N LEU A 153 -21.10 5.13 -0.87
CA LEU A 153 -20.23 5.00 0.30
C LEU A 153 -20.60 3.83 1.22
N LYS A 154 -21.87 3.42 1.27
CA LYS A 154 -22.34 2.27 2.05
C LYS A 154 -21.65 0.94 1.67
N TYR A 155 -21.12 0.84 0.46
CA TYR A 155 -20.44 -0.36 -0.05
C TYR A 155 -18.91 -0.29 0.09
N ASP A 156 -18.41 0.46 1.09
CA ASP A 156 -16.97 0.56 1.36
C ASP A 156 -16.18 1.19 0.20
N ARG A 157 -16.83 2.12 -0.51
CA ARG A 157 -16.26 2.89 -1.63
C ARG A 157 -15.74 4.25 -1.15
N GLY A 158 -15.03 4.98 -2.01
CA GLY A 158 -14.58 6.32 -1.64
C GLY A 158 -14.60 7.38 -2.73
N ILE A 159 -14.54 8.64 -2.29
CA ILE A 159 -14.51 9.81 -3.16
C ILE A 159 -13.27 10.64 -2.81
N VAL A 160 -12.48 11.02 -3.81
CA VAL A 160 -11.32 11.90 -3.64
C VAL A 160 -11.57 13.17 -4.44
N GLU A 161 -11.53 14.32 -3.79
CA GLU A 161 -11.65 15.62 -4.42
C GLU A 161 -10.30 16.35 -4.36
N ILE A 162 -9.81 16.75 -5.54
CA ILE A 162 -8.53 17.45 -5.71
C ILE A 162 -8.85 18.85 -6.24
N LEU A 163 -8.95 19.81 -5.34
CA LEU A 163 -9.45 21.15 -5.63
C LEU A 163 -8.90 22.17 -4.64
N ASP A 164 -8.48 23.32 -5.17
CA ASP A 164 -8.24 24.52 -4.38
C ASP A 164 -9.56 25.08 -3.87
N MET A 165 -9.77 25.03 -2.57
CA MET A 165 -11.03 25.43 -1.98
C MET A 165 -10.99 26.86 -1.44
N ASN A 166 -12.06 27.61 -1.70
CA ASN A 166 -12.35 28.86 -1.02
C ASN A 166 -13.84 28.90 -0.63
N GLU A 167 -14.20 29.81 0.28
CA GLU A 167 -15.55 29.90 0.82
C GLU A 167 -16.65 30.02 -0.24
N SER A 168 -16.38 30.64 -1.39
CA SER A 168 -17.38 30.88 -2.44
C SER A 168 -17.79 29.63 -3.22
N ILE A 169 -17.04 28.53 -3.07
CA ILE A 169 -17.18 27.32 -3.88
C ILE A 169 -17.83 26.17 -3.10
N LEU A 170 -17.87 26.22 -1.76
CA LEU A 170 -18.30 25.07 -0.95
C LEU A 170 -19.82 24.91 -0.83
N ASP A 171 -20.35 23.86 -1.46
CA ASP A 171 -21.74 23.44 -1.21
C ASP A 171 -21.90 22.70 0.14
N SER A 172 -23.14 22.66 0.65
CA SER A 172 -23.41 22.05 1.96
C SER A 172 -23.15 20.54 2.01
N ILE A 173 -23.31 19.84 0.88
CA ILE A 173 -23.05 18.41 0.77
C ILE A 173 -21.55 18.15 0.81
N GLN A 174 -20.74 18.89 0.05
CA GLN A 174 -19.27 18.81 0.11
C GLN A 174 -18.77 19.04 1.54
N LYS A 175 -19.22 20.11 2.22
CA LYS A 175 -18.88 20.37 3.63
C LYS A 175 -19.22 19.20 4.55
N ASN A 176 -20.35 18.55 4.32
CA ASN A 176 -20.80 17.42 5.12
C ASN A 176 -19.98 16.14 4.84
N ILE A 177 -19.79 15.77 3.58
CA ILE A 177 -19.17 14.49 3.22
C ILE A 177 -17.66 14.53 3.44
N PHE A 178 -16.97 15.60 3.03
CA PHE A 178 -15.52 15.73 3.20
C PHE A 178 -15.12 16.16 4.62
N GLY A 179 -16.08 16.63 5.44
CA GLY A 179 -15.78 17.08 6.81
C GLY A 179 -14.92 18.34 6.82
N ILE A 180 -15.22 19.26 5.92
CA ILE A 180 -14.49 20.52 5.72
C ILE A 180 -15.35 21.71 6.15
N ASP A 181 -14.70 22.76 6.64
CA ASP A 181 -15.29 24.06 6.90
C ASP A 181 -14.31 25.17 6.51
N THR A 182 -14.71 26.43 6.62
CA THR A 182 -13.83 27.57 6.37
C THR A 182 -13.25 28.14 7.65
N THR A 183 -12.12 28.83 7.52
CA THR A 183 -11.42 29.52 8.61
C THR A 183 -10.96 30.91 8.15
N ASP A 184 -10.67 31.80 9.09
CA ASP A 184 -10.07 33.12 8.79
C ASP A 184 -8.55 33.03 8.59
N LYS A 185 -7.95 31.86 8.83
CA LYS A 185 -6.52 31.63 8.63
C LYS A 185 -6.22 31.47 7.14
N ILE A 186 -5.09 32.02 6.73
CA ILE A 186 -4.53 31.86 5.38
C ILE A 186 -3.17 31.15 5.43
N PRO A 187 -2.77 30.43 4.37
CA PRO A 187 -1.51 29.70 4.33
C PRO A 187 -0.32 30.66 4.35
N SER A 188 0.78 30.22 4.97
CA SER A 188 2.09 30.84 4.88
C SER A 188 2.89 30.21 3.73
N ASN A 189 4.19 30.50 3.59
CA ASN A 189 5.08 29.85 2.61
C ASN A 189 5.79 28.61 3.19
N GLU A 190 5.39 28.13 4.36
CA GLU A 190 6.05 26.99 5.00
C GLU A 190 5.60 25.64 4.44
N LYS A 191 6.46 24.64 4.61
CA LYS A 191 6.24 23.27 4.19
C LYS A 191 5.02 22.61 4.83
N ILE A 192 4.56 21.56 4.15
CA ILE A 192 3.47 20.70 4.57
C ILE A 192 4.05 19.39 5.11
N HIS A 193 3.46 18.87 6.18
CA HIS A 193 3.89 17.64 6.83
C HIS A 193 2.68 16.77 7.20
N PHE A 194 2.96 15.49 7.42
CA PHE A 194 2.00 14.55 7.99
C PHE A 194 1.64 14.93 9.43
N SER A 195 0.35 14.91 9.76
CA SER A 195 -0.09 15.19 11.13
C SER A 195 0.46 14.14 12.11
N GLU A 196 0.73 14.52 13.36
CA GLU A 196 1.19 13.56 14.38
C GLU A 196 0.19 12.41 14.61
N LYS A 197 -1.10 12.65 14.38
CA LYS A 197 -2.14 11.61 14.46
C LYS A 197 -2.00 10.55 13.37
N SER A 198 -1.48 10.93 12.21
CA SER A 198 -1.24 9.98 11.12
C SER A 198 -0.10 9.01 11.40
N LYS A 199 0.74 9.28 12.39
CA LYS A 199 1.83 8.39 12.83
C LYS A 199 1.37 7.33 13.85
N ASP A 200 0.15 7.45 14.40
CA ASP A 200 -0.41 6.46 15.33
C ASP A 200 -1.01 5.29 14.55
N ALA A 201 -0.40 4.12 14.64
CA ALA A 201 -0.86 2.89 13.97
C ALA A 201 -2.29 2.44 14.34
N LYS A 202 -2.88 2.97 15.41
CA LYS A 202 -4.28 2.73 15.78
C LYS A 202 -5.27 3.65 15.08
N ASN A 203 -4.78 4.75 14.51
CA ASN A 203 -5.61 5.72 13.81
C ASN A 203 -5.88 5.24 12.38
N GLU A 204 -7.10 5.44 11.89
CA GLU A 204 -7.48 5.03 10.52
C GLU A 204 -6.65 5.75 9.46
N ILE A 205 -6.23 6.99 9.72
CA ILE A 205 -5.46 7.79 8.76
C ILE A 205 -4.01 7.30 8.62
N TYR A 206 -3.51 6.50 9.56
CA TYR A 206 -2.19 5.86 9.44
C TYR A 206 -2.09 4.96 8.22
N LYS A 207 -3.19 4.34 7.77
CA LYS A 207 -3.18 3.50 6.56
C LYS A 207 -2.75 4.31 5.32
N ALA A 208 -3.19 5.56 5.19
CA ALA A 208 -2.82 6.43 4.09
C ALA A 208 -1.32 6.79 4.13
N LEU A 209 -0.79 7.16 5.31
CA LEU A 209 0.66 7.34 5.51
C LEU A 209 1.45 6.06 5.23
N LYS A 210 0.94 4.91 5.67
CA LYS A 210 1.56 3.61 5.43
C LYS A 210 1.66 3.34 3.94
N TYR A 211 0.61 3.61 3.16
CA TYR A 211 0.66 3.45 1.71
C TYR A 211 1.68 4.40 1.08
N PHE A 212 1.72 5.67 1.49
CA PHE A 212 2.70 6.65 1.00
C PHE A 212 4.14 6.22 1.21
N THR A 213 4.46 5.71 2.40
CA THR A 213 5.82 5.30 2.77
C THR A 213 6.25 3.94 2.22
N HIS A 214 5.32 3.17 1.64
CA HIS A 214 5.63 1.85 1.06
C HIS A 214 5.39 1.78 -0.44
N LEU A 215 4.70 2.75 -1.03
CA LEU A 215 4.59 2.91 -2.47
C LEU A 215 5.89 3.48 -3.02
N PRO A 216 6.48 2.81 -4.03
CA PRO A 216 7.66 3.37 -4.66
C PRO A 216 7.33 4.62 -5.45
N PHE A 217 8.14 5.66 -5.27
CA PHE A 217 8.20 6.76 -6.25
C PHE A 217 9.12 6.43 -7.42
N PHE A 218 10.00 5.44 -7.25
CA PHE A 218 10.74 4.81 -8.32
C PHE A 218 10.75 3.29 -8.11
N TYR A 219 10.46 2.55 -9.18
CA TYR A 219 10.50 1.10 -9.21
C TYR A 219 11.02 0.60 -10.55
N ASP A 220 11.89 -0.40 -10.51
CA ASP A 220 12.30 -1.15 -11.68
C ASP A 220 12.58 -2.62 -11.34
N ASP A 221 11.78 -3.51 -11.93
CA ASP A 221 11.94 -4.96 -12.03
C ASP A 221 12.58 -5.38 -13.35
N PHE A 222 13.17 -4.41 -14.05
CA PHE A 222 13.88 -4.60 -15.33
C PHE A 222 13.06 -5.33 -16.40
N PRO A 223 11.80 -4.91 -16.68
CA PRO A 223 10.99 -5.56 -17.69
C PRO A 223 11.63 -5.40 -19.08
N ASN A 224 11.15 -6.17 -20.06
CA ASN A 224 11.63 -6.12 -21.45
C ASN A 224 11.89 -4.67 -21.91
N ASN A 225 13.15 -4.34 -22.21
CA ASN A 225 13.66 -3.01 -22.64
C ASN A 225 13.93 -1.94 -21.55
N ALA A 226 13.99 -2.30 -20.26
CA ALA A 226 14.26 -1.34 -19.18
C ALA A 226 15.55 -0.50 -19.38
N LEU A 227 16.60 -1.12 -19.93
CA LEU A 227 17.90 -0.48 -20.20
C LEU A 227 17.83 0.69 -21.18
N THR A 228 16.82 0.74 -22.05
CA THR A 228 16.72 1.79 -23.08
C THR A 228 16.01 3.06 -22.61
N PHE A 229 15.22 3.00 -21.52
CA PHE A 229 14.32 4.11 -21.16
C PHE A 229 14.58 4.74 -19.79
N LYS A 230 15.17 3.99 -18.85
CA LYS A 230 15.39 4.45 -17.47
C LYS A 230 16.87 4.71 -17.17
N TRP A 231 17.70 3.70 -17.41
CA TRP A 231 19.10 3.73 -17.01
C TRP A 231 20.03 4.28 -18.10
N THR A 232 20.90 5.20 -17.73
CA THR A 232 22.02 5.67 -18.55
C THR A 232 23.28 4.89 -18.20
N THR A 233 23.93 4.30 -19.22
CA THR A 233 25.20 3.58 -19.04
C THR A 233 26.38 4.56 -19.10
N ILE A 234 27.20 4.57 -18.05
CA ILE A 234 28.47 5.32 -17.97
C ILE A 234 29.62 4.48 -18.52
N SER A 235 29.68 3.20 -18.13
CA SER A 235 30.71 2.24 -18.57
C SER A 235 30.18 0.81 -18.58
N GLY A 236 30.91 -0.09 -19.25
CA GLY A 236 30.58 -1.52 -19.36
C GLY A 236 29.39 -1.81 -20.28
N THR A 237 28.78 -2.98 -20.10
CA THR A 237 27.67 -3.44 -20.95
C THR A 237 26.65 -4.16 -20.08
N PRO A 238 25.63 -3.45 -19.55
CA PRO A 238 24.56 -4.09 -18.81
C PRO A 238 23.74 -4.99 -19.73
N GLU A 239 23.25 -6.11 -19.20
CA GLU A 239 22.43 -7.07 -19.93
C GLU A 239 21.18 -7.44 -19.12
N ILE A 240 20.06 -7.74 -19.79
CA ILE A 240 18.89 -8.33 -19.12
C ILE A 240 18.99 -9.84 -19.24
N ASP A 241 18.98 -10.54 -18.11
CA ASP A 241 18.86 -11.99 -18.05
C ASP A 241 17.42 -12.38 -17.76
N TYR A 242 16.78 -12.98 -18.76
CA TYR A 242 15.38 -13.42 -18.70
C TYR A 242 15.16 -14.72 -17.95
N ASN A 243 16.22 -15.39 -17.50
CA ASN A 243 16.17 -16.67 -16.79
C ASN A 243 16.72 -16.57 -15.37
N SER A 244 16.87 -15.35 -14.84
CA SER A 244 17.22 -15.10 -13.45
C SER A 244 16.48 -13.88 -12.93
N GLY A 245 16.31 -13.78 -11.61
CA GLY A 245 15.58 -12.72 -10.92
C GLY A 245 14.79 -13.26 -9.74
N LYS A 246 14.09 -12.36 -9.04
CA LYS A 246 13.29 -12.65 -7.86
C LYS A 246 12.01 -11.79 -7.85
N PRO A 247 11.10 -11.96 -8.82
CA PRO A 247 11.06 -12.95 -9.91
C PRO A 247 11.84 -12.52 -11.16
N GLU A 248 11.98 -13.40 -12.15
CA GLU A 248 12.59 -13.08 -13.46
C GLU A 248 11.83 -11.94 -14.18
N PRO A 249 12.51 -11.09 -14.96
CA PRO A 249 13.95 -11.08 -15.30
C PRO A 249 14.83 -10.30 -14.30
N SER A 250 16.15 -10.26 -14.51
CA SER A 250 17.08 -9.42 -13.74
C SER A 250 18.06 -8.67 -14.62
N LEU A 251 18.64 -7.60 -14.08
CA LEU A 251 19.72 -6.84 -14.70
C LEU A 251 21.08 -7.42 -14.30
N VAL A 252 21.90 -7.80 -15.28
CA VAL A 252 23.29 -8.22 -15.08
C VAL A 252 24.22 -7.03 -15.35
N LEU A 253 24.94 -6.60 -14.32
CA LEU A 253 26.09 -5.71 -14.42
C LEU A 253 27.32 -6.57 -14.77
N THR A 254 27.71 -6.57 -16.03
CA THR A 254 28.82 -7.40 -16.51
C THR A 254 30.17 -6.87 -16.03
N GLY A 255 31.09 -7.77 -15.69
CA GLY A 255 32.44 -7.45 -15.28
C GLY A 255 33.34 -8.68 -15.14
N GLU A 256 34.64 -8.45 -15.15
CA GLU A 256 35.66 -9.49 -15.02
C GLU A 256 36.32 -9.38 -13.64
N ASP A 257 37.61 -9.12 -13.59
CA ASP A 257 38.35 -8.88 -12.35
C ASP A 257 38.11 -7.46 -11.82
N CYS A 258 38.59 -7.21 -10.59
CA CYS A 258 38.49 -5.90 -9.96
C CYS A 258 39.21 -4.84 -10.82
N GLY A 259 38.46 -3.90 -11.43
CA GLY A 259 39.03 -3.00 -12.43
C GLY A 259 38.09 -1.92 -12.98
N SER A 260 38.59 -1.13 -13.93
CA SER A 260 37.92 0.03 -14.51
C SER A 260 36.82 -0.29 -15.52
N ASP A 261 36.84 -1.49 -16.11
CA ASP A 261 36.01 -1.85 -17.28
C ASP A 261 34.63 -2.41 -16.89
N ASN A 262 34.31 -2.39 -15.60
CA ASN A 262 33.06 -2.90 -15.09
C ASN A 262 31.86 -1.98 -15.35
N THR A 263 30.67 -2.55 -15.31
CA THR A 263 29.43 -1.89 -15.67
C THR A 263 29.01 -0.87 -14.63
N TRP A 264 28.76 0.36 -15.07
CA TRP A 264 28.24 1.45 -14.25
C TRP A 264 27.06 2.11 -14.96
N ILE A 265 25.91 2.12 -14.30
CA ILE A 265 24.70 2.77 -14.79
C ILE A 265 24.09 3.70 -13.73
N TYR A 266 23.24 4.63 -14.15
CA TYR A 266 22.49 5.50 -13.24
C TYR A 266 21.14 5.94 -13.82
N GLU A 267 20.19 6.31 -12.97
CA GLU A 267 18.88 6.85 -13.36
C GLU A 267 18.87 8.36 -13.15
N GLN A 268 18.79 9.12 -14.23
CA GLN A 268 18.91 10.59 -14.21
C GLN A 268 17.62 11.31 -13.79
N ASN A 269 16.46 10.68 -13.93
CA ASN A 269 15.17 11.30 -13.65
C ASN A 269 14.77 11.17 -12.17
N VAL A 270 15.53 10.39 -11.40
CA VAL A 270 15.40 10.33 -9.95
C VAL A 270 16.26 11.42 -9.33
N ASN A 271 15.67 12.22 -8.46
CA ASN A 271 16.37 13.12 -7.56
C ASN A 271 15.69 13.05 -6.19
N PHE A 272 16.38 12.51 -5.19
CA PHE A 272 15.80 12.33 -3.86
C PHE A 272 16.75 12.82 -2.77
N LYS A 273 16.15 13.25 -1.66
CA LYS A 273 16.85 13.73 -0.47
C LYS A 273 16.92 12.63 0.58
N SER A 274 15.76 12.18 1.07
CA SER A 274 15.61 11.13 2.08
C SER A 274 14.67 10.05 1.58
N GLY A 275 14.76 8.85 2.16
CA GLY A 275 13.94 7.72 1.78
C GLY A 275 14.60 6.38 2.09
N THR A 276 13.93 5.31 1.67
CA THR A 276 14.48 3.96 1.73
C THR A 276 14.66 3.41 0.33
N ILE A 277 15.87 2.91 0.05
CA ILE A 277 16.21 2.16 -1.15
C ILE A 277 16.20 0.67 -0.78
N ASP A 278 15.47 -0.12 -1.55
CA ASP A 278 15.52 -1.58 -1.50
C ASP A 278 15.98 -2.10 -2.87
N VAL A 279 16.86 -3.10 -2.88
CA VAL A 279 17.32 -3.76 -4.10
C VAL A 279 17.70 -5.21 -3.82
N ASP A 280 17.22 -6.13 -4.64
CA ASP A 280 17.69 -7.51 -4.63
C ASP A 280 18.99 -7.62 -5.44
N VAL A 281 19.99 -8.30 -4.88
CA VAL A 281 21.30 -8.46 -5.51
C VAL A 281 21.77 -9.90 -5.41
N TYR A 282 22.34 -10.41 -6.51
CA TYR A 282 23.04 -11.68 -6.57
C TYR A 282 24.50 -11.40 -6.92
N ILE A 283 25.41 -11.66 -5.99
CA ILE A 283 26.83 -11.34 -6.13
C ILE A 283 27.60 -12.65 -6.30
N LYS A 284 28.36 -12.80 -7.40
CA LYS A 284 29.24 -13.96 -7.60
C LYS A 284 30.38 -13.96 -6.56
N GLU A 285 30.99 -15.12 -6.35
CA GLU A 285 32.18 -15.24 -5.52
C GLU A 285 33.30 -14.28 -5.96
N GLY A 286 33.86 -13.53 -5.01
CA GLY A 286 34.86 -12.49 -5.28
C GLY A 286 34.27 -11.19 -5.84
N GLY A 287 32.95 -11.11 -6.01
CA GLY A 287 32.24 -9.94 -6.52
C GLY A 287 32.04 -8.84 -5.48
N VAL A 288 31.88 -7.61 -5.98
CA VAL A 288 31.59 -6.43 -5.15
C VAL A 288 30.55 -5.58 -5.87
N PHE A 289 29.46 -5.26 -5.18
CA PHE A 289 28.37 -4.43 -5.68
C PHE A 289 28.34 -3.09 -4.96
N ASN A 290 28.26 -2.00 -5.72
CA ASN A 290 28.18 -0.64 -5.22
C ASN A 290 26.88 0.01 -5.70
N PHE A 291 26.04 0.40 -4.76
CA PHE A 291 24.86 1.23 -5.00
C PHE A 291 25.18 2.70 -4.70
N PHE A 292 24.99 3.56 -5.68
CA PHE A 292 25.25 5.00 -5.61
C PHE A 292 23.95 5.71 -5.26
N PHE A 293 24.00 6.60 -4.28
CA PHE A 293 22.87 7.43 -3.90
C PHE A 293 23.32 8.87 -3.64
N ARG A 294 22.40 9.81 -3.90
CA ARG A 294 22.72 11.26 -4.03
C ARG A 294 23.84 11.49 -5.06
N PHE A 295 23.76 10.76 -6.18
CA PHE A 295 24.72 10.83 -7.26
C PHE A 295 24.46 12.04 -8.16
N ASP A 296 25.51 12.80 -8.49
CA ASP A 296 25.41 13.97 -9.37
C ASP A 296 25.49 13.64 -10.88
N GLY A 297 25.50 12.36 -11.23
CA GLY A 297 25.66 11.89 -12.61
C GLY A 297 27.12 11.91 -13.10
N ARG A 298 28.09 12.28 -12.26
CA ARG A 298 29.50 12.43 -12.65
C ARG A 298 30.46 11.76 -11.68
N SER A 299 30.72 12.37 -10.54
CA SER A 299 31.84 12.00 -9.66
C SER A 299 31.61 12.31 -8.19
N ARG A 300 30.37 12.65 -7.81
CA ARG A 300 29.98 12.91 -6.42
C ARG A 300 28.82 12.04 -6.02
N SER A 301 29.02 11.24 -4.98
CA SER A 301 28.00 10.31 -4.48
C SER A 301 28.33 9.81 -3.09
N TYR A 302 27.31 9.31 -2.39
CA TYR A 302 27.53 8.24 -1.43
C TYR A 302 27.42 6.88 -2.11
N ILE A 303 28.09 5.89 -1.55
CA ILE A 303 28.13 4.52 -2.04
C ILE A 303 27.81 3.59 -0.88
N ALA A 304 26.78 2.75 -1.02
CA ALA A 304 26.58 1.57 -0.20
C ALA A 304 27.18 0.36 -0.93
N SER A 305 28.03 -0.40 -0.24
CA SER A 305 28.75 -1.52 -0.85
C SER A 305 28.39 -2.83 -0.17
N PHE A 306 28.10 -3.86 -0.98
CA PHE A 306 28.11 -5.26 -0.57
C PHE A 306 29.32 -5.96 -1.17
N SER A 307 30.06 -6.68 -0.33
CA SER A 307 31.27 -7.38 -0.74
C SER A 307 31.13 -8.87 -0.46
N ALA A 308 31.24 -9.67 -1.52
CA ALA A 308 31.47 -11.11 -1.45
C ALA A 308 32.97 -11.45 -1.62
N ASN A 309 33.83 -10.45 -1.44
CA ASN A 309 35.28 -10.55 -1.55
C ASN A 309 35.93 -10.12 -0.24
N GLU A 310 36.36 -11.08 0.57
CA GLU A 310 36.98 -10.82 1.87
C GLU A 310 38.23 -9.93 1.78
N SER A 311 38.95 -9.95 0.65
CA SER A 311 40.14 -9.11 0.44
C SER A 311 39.82 -7.65 0.14
N MET A 312 38.62 -7.37 -0.35
CA MET A 312 38.13 -6.01 -0.68
C MET A 312 37.39 -5.34 0.49
N GLY A 313 37.12 -6.09 1.56
CA GLY A 313 36.54 -5.57 2.80
C GLY A 313 35.11 -6.01 3.06
N TYR A 314 34.48 -5.30 4.00
CA TYR A 314 33.15 -5.59 4.53
C TYR A 314 32.08 -4.73 3.87
N ASP A 315 30.82 -5.14 4.04
CA ASP A 315 29.66 -4.32 3.67
C ASP A 315 29.74 -2.96 4.39
N SER A 316 29.75 -1.87 3.65
CA SER A 316 30.16 -0.56 4.18
C SER A 316 29.64 0.62 3.36
N PHE A 317 29.87 1.83 3.88
CA PHE A 317 29.61 3.07 3.17
C PHE A 317 30.92 3.72 2.73
N TYR A 318 30.85 4.37 1.57
CA TYR A 318 31.91 5.24 1.06
C TYR A 318 31.32 6.57 0.59
N ARG A 319 32.17 7.60 0.54
CA ARG A 319 31.91 8.86 -0.15
C ARG A 319 32.85 8.96 -1.35
N MET A 320 32.30 9.31 -2.50
CA MET A 320 33.05 9.63 -3.70
C MET A 320 33.00 11.14 -3.94
N ASP A 321 34.16 11.80 -4.02
CA ASP A 321 34.28 13.20 -4.44
C ASP A 321 35.36 13.36 -5.50
N SER A 322 34.97 13.83 -6.69
CA SER A 322 35.89 14.10 -7.80
C SER A 322 36.76 12.89 -8.17
N GLY A 323 36.22 11.68 -8.03
CA GLY A 323 36.90 10.42 -8.30
C GLY A 323 37.71 9.83 -7.14
N SER A 324 37.87 10.57 -6.03
CA SER A 324 38.44 10.02 -4.79
C SER A 324 37.36 9.31 -4.00
N ILE A 325 37.64 8.09 -3.53
CA ILE A 325 36.72 7.29 -2.69
C ILE A 325 37.31 7.19 -1.29
N GLU A 326 36.53 7.55 -0.27
CA GLU A 326 36.87 7.39 1.13
C GLU A 326 35.81 6.55 1.85
N SER A 327 36.22 5.70 2.79
CA SER A 327 35.26 4.99 3.66
C SER A 327 34.70 5.93 4.71
N ILE A 328 33.40 5.83 4.96
CA ILE A 328 32.70 6.61 5.98
C ILE A 328 31.91 5.69 6.92
N GLY A 329 31.70 6.17 8.15
CA GLY A 329 30.86 5.48 9.14
C GLY A 329 31.51 4.24 9.76
N TYR A 330 30.67 3.29 10.17
CA TYR A 330 31.04 2.04 10.85
C TYR A 330 30.37 0.85 10.17
N ASN A 331 31.09 -0.28 10.09
CA ASN A 331 30.57 -1.59 9.70
C ASN A 331 30.78 -2.61 10.83
N ILE A 332 30.01 -3.71 10.84
CA ILE A 332 30.11 -4.78 11.86
C ILE A 332 30.95 -5.98 11.40
N SER A 333 31.87 -5.78 10.46
CA SER A 333 32.66 -6.85 9.84
C SER A 333 31.81 -7.95 9.19
N HIS A 334 30.72 -7.55 8.55
CA HIS A 334 29.87 -8.44 7.76
C HIS A 334 30.34 -8.48 6.31
N THR A 335 30.33 -9.67 5.71
CA THR A 335 30.51 -9.88 4.26
C THR A 335 29.25 -10.53 3.72
N THR A 336 28.85 -10.10 2.53
CA THR A 336 27.71 -10.71 1.82
C THR A 336 28.11 -12.09 1.31
N SER A 337 27.27 -13.10 1.50
CA SER A 337 27.54 -14.44 0.98
C SER A 337 27.56 -14.43 -0.54
N PRO A 338 28.46 -15.17 -1.20
CA PRO A 338 28.45 -15.28 -2.65
C PRO A 338 27.38 -16.26 -3.14
N ASN A 339 26.95 -16.07 -4.39
CA ASN A 339 26.11 -16.99 -5.16
C ASN A 339 24.71 -17.24 -4.57
N GLU A 340 24.16 -16.25 -3.86
CA GLU A 340 22.76 -16.24 -3.44
C GLU A 340 22.15 -14.84 -3.56
N TRP A 341 20.81 -14.76 -3.59
CA TRP A 341 20.09 -13.49 -3.65
C TRP A 341 19.94 -12.90 -2.26
N HIS A 342 20.38 -11.66 -2.09
CA HIS A 342 20.25 -10.86 -0.88
C HIS A 342 19.41 -9.62 -1.12
N ARG A 343 18.69 -9.16 -0.08
CA ARG A 343 18.06 -7.85 -0.08
C ARG A 343 18.98 -6.83 0.57
N MET A 344 19.52 -5.92 -0.25
CA MET A 344 20.15 -4.69 0.23
C MET A 344 19.07 -3.66 0.54
N ARG A 345 19.11 -3.10 1.75
CA ARG A 345 18.28 -1.94 2.12
C ARG A 345 19.14 -0.80 2.64
N ILE A 346 18.96 0.38 2.06
CA ILE A 346 19.64 1.63 2.46
C ILE A 346 18.58 2.59 2.98
N VAL A 347 18.66 2.96 4.26
CA VAL A 347 17.80 3.97 4.87
C VAL A 347 18.58 5.29 4.90
N VAL A 348 18.04 6.31 4.24
CA VAL A 348 18.63 7.66 4.15
C VAL A 348 17.70 8.63 4.87
N ASP A 349 18.11 9.08 6.05
CA ASP A 349 17.38 10.03 6.90
C ASP A 349 18.24 11.28 7.14
N GLY A 350 18.09 12.28 6.27
CA GLY A 350 18.88 13.50 6.34
C GLY A 350 20.38 13.24 6.20
N ASN A 351 21.16 13.41 7.26
CA ASN A 351 22.60 13.14 7.25
C ASN A 351 22.96 11.74 7.80
N ARG A 352 21.97 10.90 8.16
CA ARG A 352 22.18 9.56 8.72
C ARG A 352 21.85 8.49 7.68
N PHE A 353 22.76 7.53 7.52
CA PHE A 353 22.58 6.40 6.61
C PHE A 353 22.67 5.08 7.37
N GLU A 354 21.84 4.11 7.03
CA GLU A 354 21.91 2.75 7.55
C GLU A 354 21.84 1.74 6.41
N LEU A 355 22.67 0.70 6.47
CA LEU A 355 22.74 -0.38 5.50
C LEU A 355 22.32 -1.69 6.16
N TYR A 356 21.40 -2.41 5.52
CA TYR A 356 20.89 -3.70 5.94
C TYR A 356 21.11 -4.75 4.87
N ASN A 357 21.51 -5.95 5.29
CA ASN A 357 21.56 -7.16 4.47
C ASN A 357 20.55 -8.17 5.05
N ASP A 358 19.53 -8.53 4.27
CA ASP A 358 18.46 -9.45 4.67
C ASP A 358 17.81 -9.07 6.03
N GLY A 359 17.57 -7.77 6.21
CA GLY A 359 16.97 -7.21 7.41
C GLY A 359 17.92 -7.05 8.61
N LYS A 360 19.17 -7.52 8.53
CA LYS A 360 20.20 -7.30 9.55
C LYS A 360 20.97 -6.02 9.23
N LYS A 361 21.04 -5.08 10.18
CA LYS A 361 21.89 -3.88 10.02
C LYS A 361 23.37 -4.27 9.99
N VAL A 362 24.08 -3.90 8.93
CA VAL A 362 25.50 -4.24 8.71
C VAL A 362 26.44 -3.04 8.73
N ALA A 363 25.94 -1.84 8.40
CA ALA A 363 26.71 -0.60 8.48
C ALA A 363 25.83 0.62 8.76
N TRP A 364 26.44 1.71 9.21
CA TRP A 364 25.81 3.02 9.33
C TRP A 364 26.83 4.15 9.19
N ALA A 365 26.39 5.32 8.77
CA ALA A 365 27.23 6.52 8.64
C ALA A 365 26.45 7.79 8.99
N TYR A 366 27.19 8.86 9.30
CA TYR A 366 26.65 10.21 9.33
C TYR A 366 27.53 11.11 8.45
N ASP A 367 26.93 11.74 7.45
CA ASP A 367 27.61 12.66 6.54
C ASP A 367 26.58 13.61 5.89
N SER A 368 26.95 14.88 5.73
CA SER A 368 26.07 15.95 5.19
C SER A 368 26.66 16.64 3.96
N PHE A 369 27.63 16.03 3.30
CA PHE A 369 28.34 16.59 2.17
C PHE A 369 27.46 16.68 0.91
N TYR A 370 26.55 15.73 0.69
CA TYR A 370 25.57 15.75 -0.39
C TYR A 370 24.15 15.71 0.17
N GLU A 371 23.29 16.64 -0.22
CA GLU A 371 21.92 16.74 0.29
C GLU A 371 20.92 15.92 -0.53
N SER A 372 21.09 15.87 -1.84
CA SER A 372 20.21 15.16 -2.76
C SER A 372 20.96 14.71 -4.02
N GLY A 373 20.32 13.85 -4.81
CA GLY A 373 20.79 13.48 -6.14
C GLY A 373 20.13 12.21 -6.64
N SER A 374 20.68 11.70 -7.73
CA SER A 374 20.22 10.49 -8.41
C SER A 374 20.67 9.20 -7.74
N ILE A 375 20.27 8.08 -8.32
CA ILE A 375 20.74 6.74 -7.94
C ILE A 375 21.52 6.11 -9.08
N GLY A 376 22.42 5.19 -8.74
CA GLY A 376 23.16 4.40 -9.71
C GLY A 376 23.68 3.12 -9.12
N MET A 377 24.29 2.30 -9.96
CA MET A 377 24.84 1.03 -9.53
C MET A 377 26.06 0.67 -10.37
N LYS A 378 27.02 0.01 -9.72
CA LYS A 378 28.26 -0.46 -10.35
C LYS A 378 28.68 -1.78 -9.73
N ASN A 379 29.08 -2.74 -10.55
CA ASN A 379 29.90 -3.85 -10.06
C ASN A 379 31.38 -3.42 -10.06
N LEU A 380 32.09 -3.63 -8.95
CA LEU A 380 33.52 -3.32 -8.87
C LEU A 380 34.40 -4.53 -9.23
N CYS A 381 33.89 -5.73 -9.02
CA CYS A 381 34.52 -7.01 -9.38
C CYS A 381 33.42 -8.00 -9.76
N GLN A 382 33.66 -8.85 -10.75
CA GLN A 382 32.78 -9.93 -11.21
C GLN A 382 31.39 -9.46 -11.66
N ASN A 383 30.61 -10.37 -12.27
CA ASN A 383 29.21 -10.08 -12.58
C ASN A 383 28.37 -9.98 -11.30
N VAL A 384 27.44 -9.03 -11.31
CA VAL A 384 26.39 -8.89 -10.30
C VAL A 384 25.04 -8.86 -11.00
N SER A 385 24.06 -9.64 -10.53
CA SER A 385 22.67 -9.48 -10.96
C SER A 385 21.91 -8.62 -9.96
N VAL A 386 21.01 -7.79 -10.46
CA VAL A 386 20.23 -6.80 -9.71
C VAL A 386 18.77 -6.91 -10.10
N ASP A 387 17.87 -6.82 -9.13
CA ASP A 387 16.44 -6.89 -9.35
C ASP A 387 15.66 -6.04 -8.31
N ASN A 388 14.39 -5.74 -8.57
CA ASN A 388 13.46 -5.04 -7.69
C ASN A 388 14.02 -3.75 -7.07
N VAL A 389 14.63 -2.88 -7.87
CA VAL A 389 15.12 -1.59 -7.37
C VAL A 389 13.93 -0.72 -7.01
N LYS A 390 13.84 -0.32 -5.75
CA LYS A 390 12.69 0.40 -5.20
C LYS A 390 13.15 1.57 -4.35
N LEU A 391 12.60 2.76 -4.58
CA LEU A 391 12.78 3.92 -3.70
C LEU A 391 11.45 4.37 -3.13
N THR A 392 11.42 4.56 -1.82
CA THR A 392 10.24 4.98 -1.05
C THR A 392 10.54 6.18 -0.16
N PHE A 393 9.51 6.98 0.16
CA PHE A 393 9.65 8.11 1.07
C PHE A 393 9.69 7.67 2.54
N ASP A 394 10.33 8.49 3.37
CA ASP A 394 10.35 8.26 4.82
C ASP A 394 9.05 8.75 5.50
N GLN A 395 8.82 8.30 6.74
CA GLN A 395 7.62 8.64 7.51
C GLN A 395 7.57 10.10 7.98
N ASN A 396 8.70 10.81 7.93
CA ASN A 396 8.84 12.21 8.29
C ASN A 396 8.97 13.11 7.04
N HIS A 397 8.59 12.60 5.87
CA HIS A 397 8.67 13.35 4.62
C HIS A 397 7.91 14.68 4.75
N GLU A 398 8.55 15.73 4.28
CA GLU A 398 7.97 17.07 4.20
C GLU A 398 7.76 17.41 2.74
N PHE A 399 6.55 17.85 2.42
CA PHE A 399 6.21 18.35 1.11
C PHE A 399 6.55 19.83 1.00
N GLU A 400 6.91 20.25 -0.20
CA GLU A 400 6.87 21.68 -0.51
C GLU A 400 5.46 22.23 -0.30
N ASN A 401 5.37 23.54 -0.05
CA ASN A 401 4.07 24.15 0.17
C ASN A 401 3.27 24.18 -1.12
N PHE A 402 2.19 23.40 -1.15
CA PHE A 402 1.29 23.28 -2.28
C PHE A 402 -0.11 23.85 -2.01
N LEU A 403 -0.32 24.52 -0.87
CA LEU A 403 -1.57 25.21 -0.57
C LEU A 403 -1.71 26.49 -1.41
N ASN A 404 -2.88 26.72 -1.97
CA ASN A 404 -3.20 28.00 -2.61
C ASN A 404 -3.17 29.13 -1.56
N PRO A 405 -2.53 30.30 -1.79
CA PRO A 405 -2.42 31.37 -0.79
C PRO A 405 -3.76 31.95 -0.30
N ASN A 406 -4.86 31.70 -1.01
CA ASN A 406 -6.21 32.11 -0.63
C ASN A 406 -7.03 30.97 -0.02
N GLU A 407 -6.45 29.78 0.14
CA GLU A 407 -7.13 28.60 0.66
C GLU A 407 -7.35 28.73 2.17
N ASN A 408 -8.60 28.63 2.59
CA ASN A 408 -8.98 28.90 3.97
C ASN A 408 -9.81 27.76 4.56
N VAL A 409 -9.36 26.53 4.33
CA VAL A 409 -10.03 25.30 4.77
C VAL A 409 -9.60 24.92 6.19
N THR A 410 -10.53 24.37 6.97
CA THR A 410 -10.26 23.67 8.23
C THR A 410 -11.05 22.37 8.29
N GLN A 411 -10.66 21.48 9.21
CA GLN A 411 -11.44 20.28 9.49
C GLN A 411 -12.68 20.68 10.30
N ARG A 412 -13.84 20.24 9.83
CA ARG A 412 -15.12 20.48 10.49
C ARG A 412 -15.22 19.69 11.79
N GLU A 413 -15.45 20.38 12.91
CA GLU A 413 -15.41 19.86 14.29
C GLU A 413 -14.01 19.84 14.93
N ASN A 414 -12.97 20.25 14.21
CA ASN A 414 -11.57 20.27 14.69
C ASN A 414 -11.05 18.89 15.17
N ASP A 415 -11.50 17.81 14.53
CA ASP A 415 -11.01 16.46 14.73
C ASP A 415 -9.66 16.24 14.02
N GLU A 416 -8.57 16.35 14.77
CA GLU A 416 -7.21 16.07 14.29
C GLU A 416 -7.03 14.63 13.78
N ASN A 417 -7.92 13.68 14.14
CA ASN A 417 -7.88 12.33 13.57
C ASN A 417 -8.39 12.27 12.13
N LYS A 418 -8.75 13.41 11.53
CA LYS A 418 -9.20 13.53 10.15
C LYS A 418 -8.28 14.43 9.31
N ILE A 419 -7.25 15.02 9.91
CA ILE A 419 -6.26 15.83 9.20
C ILE A 419 -5.06 14.95 8.87
N LEU A 420 -4.82 14.69 7.59
CA LEU A 420 -3.70 13.85 7.14
C LEU A 420 -2.45 14.69 6.90
N LEU A 421 -2.59 15.80 6.18
CA LEU A 421 -1.51 16.76 5.90
C LEU A 421 -1.88 18.15 6.40
N LYS A 422 -0.91 18.88 6.95
CA LYS A 422 -1.08 20.28 7.36
C LYS A 422 0.22 21.08 7.28
N GLN A 423 0.10 22.40 7.19
CA GLN A 423 1.23 23.32 7.21
C GLN A 423 1.75 23.57 8.64
N TYR A 424 3.08 23.70 8.82
CA TYR A 424 3.72 23.84 10.14
C TYR A 424 3.21 25.00 11.00
N SER A 425 3.30 26.25 10.52
CA SER A 425 2.96 27.46 11.30
C SER A 425 1.47 27.64 11.51
N THR A 426 0.69 27.53 10.43
CA THR A 426 -0.72 27.92 10.42
C THR A 426 -1.62 26.78 10.92
N ASN A 427 -1.14 25.54 10.83
CA ASN A 427 -1.92 24.30 10.96
C ASN A 427 -3.10 24.21 9.97
N ILE A 428 -3.04 24.93 8.85
CA ILE A 428 -4.04 24.79 7.80
C ILE A 428 -3.88 23.40 7.16
N PRO A 429 -4.96 22.59 7.12
CA PRO A 429 -4.94 21.30 6.45
C PRO A 429 -4.71 21.47 4.95
N ALA A 430 -3.82 20.63 4.40
CA ALA A 430 -3.68 20.44 2.96
C ALA A 430 -4.38 19.17 2.48
N CYS A 431 -4.70 18.27 3.40
CA CYS A 431 -5.49 17.07 3.14
C CYS A 431 -6.34 16.71 4.36
N ILE A 432 -7.64 16.59 4.13
CA ILE A 432 -8.62 16.14 5.12
C ILE A 432 -9.23 14.84 4.62
N ILE A 433 -9.35 13.87 5.52
CA ILE A 433 -9.99 12.60 5.21
C ILE A 433 -11.15 12.36 6.18
N ASN A 434 -12.22 11.77 5.67
CA ASN A 434 -13.39 11.43 6.45
C ASN A 434 -13.75 9.97 6.17
N TYR A 435 -14.31 9.29 7.15
CA TYR A 435 -14.61 7.87 7.07
C TYR A 435 -15.86 7.54 7.88
N GLU A 436 -16.39 6.32 7.69
CA GLU A 436 -17.63 5.86 8.34
C GLU A 436 -18.87 6.72 8.03
N ILE A 437 -18.86 7.40 6.88
CA ILE A 437 -19.85 8.39 6.46
C ILE A 437 -21.24 7.79 6.26
N SER A 438 -21.33 6.53 5.83
CA SER A 438 -22.59 5.84 5.55
C SER A 438 -22.59 4.43 6.14
N SER A 439 -23.43 4.20 7.15
CA SER A 439 -23.58 2.89 7.82
C SER A 439 -22.27 2.32 8.40
N GLY A 440 -21.39 3.18 8.93
CA GLY A 440 -20.07 2.76 9.44
C GLY A 440 -19.10 2.35 8.33
N LYS A 441 -19.34 2.80 7.09
CA LYS A 441 -18.51 2.54 5.91
C LYS A 441 -18.34 3.81 5.08
N GLY A 442 -17.44 3.69 4.09
CA GLY A 442 -17.20 4.72 3.09
C GLY A 442 -16.17 5.74 3.54
N ARG A 443 -15.44 6.27 2.56
CA ARG A 443 -14.29 7.15 2.77
C ARG A 443 -14.37 8.35 1.83
N THR A 444 -13.96 9.51 2.29
CA THR A 444 -13.77 10.66 1.42
C THR A 444 -12.47 11.36 1.73
N VAL A 445 -11.87 11.96 0.73
CA VAL A 445 -10.63 12.72 0.84
C VAL A 445 -10.84 14.03 0.13
N TRP A 446 -10.53 15.14 0.79
CA TRP A 446 -10.24 16.39 0.12
C TRP A 446 -8.72 16.64 0.16
N LEU A 447 -8.18 17.10 -0.95
CA LEU A 447 -6.78 17.43 -1.15
C LEU A 447 -6.68 18.76 -1.90
N SER A 448 -5.89 19.70 -1.35
CA SER A 448 -5.53 20.94 -2.03
C SER A 448 -4.84 20.64 -3.37
N LYS A 449 -5.16 21.44 -4.40
CA LYS A 449 -4.65 21.21 -5.76
C LYS A 449 -3.31 21.90 -5.92
N SER A 450 -2.43 21.29 -6.71
CA SER A 450 -1.15 21.88 -7.05
C SER A 450 -0.65 21.34 -8.38
N ASP A 451 0.31 22.04 -8.98
CA ASP A 451 1.19 21.43 -9.96
C ASP A 451 1.81 20.19 -9.31
N VAL A 452 1.84 19.04 -9.97
CA VAL A 452 2.06 17.76 -9.29
C VAL A 452 3.52 17.30 -9.38
N PRO A 453 4.42 17.69 -8.45
CA PRO A 453 5.73 17.05 -8.34
C PRO A 453 5.57 15.57 -8.00
N GLU A 454 6.61 14.77 -8.24
CA GLU A 454 6.57 13.31 -8.05
C GLU A 454 6.08 12.88 -6.66
N GLU A 455 6.48 13.60 -5.61
CA GLU A 455 6.02 13.33 -4.24
C GLU A 455 4.49 13.44 -4.08
N GLN A 456 3.87 14.43 -4.74
CA GLN A 456 2.42 14.61 -4.70
C GLN A 456 1.72 13.55 -5.54
N LYS A 457 2.31 13.08 -6.64
CA LYS A 457 1.76 11.94 -7.40
C LYS A 457 1.64 10.69 -6.52
N ILE A 458 2.69 10.37 -5.76
CA ILE A 458 2.67 9.23 -4.84
C ILE A 458 1.69 9.45 -3.69
N PHE A 459 1.58 10.67 -3.17
CA PHE A 459 0.57 10.99 -2.18
C PHE A 459 -0.87 10.78 -2.71
N ILE A 460 -1.16 11.26 -3.92
CA ILE A 460 -2.45 11.05 -4.60
C ILE A 460 -2.75 9.55 -4.78
N LYS A 461 -1.76 8.75 -5.23
CA LYS A 461 -1.90 7.28 -5.27
C LYS A 461 -2.32 6.74 -3.90
N SER A 462 -1.60 7.13 -2.85
CA SER A 462 -1.79 6.63 -1.48
C SER A 462 -3.19 6.90 -0.95
N VAL A 463 -3.70 8.11 -1.13
CA VAL A 463 -5.06 8.47 -0.68
C VAL A 463 -6.14 7.81 -1.52
N ILE A 464 -5.91 7.59 -2.82
CA ILE A 464 -6.82 6.82 -3.67
C ILE A 464 -6.86 5.34 -3.25
N LEU A 465 -5.72 4.72 -2.97
CA LEU A 465 -5.67 3.34 -2.47
C LEU A 465 -6.42 3.23 -1.14
N TRP A 466 -6.24 4.19 -0.23
CA TRP A 466 -6.99 4.25 1.02
C TRP A 466 -8.49 4.41 0.79
N ALA A 467 -8.88 5.36 -0.05
CA ALA A 467 -10.29 5.64 -0.35
C ALA A 467 -10.98 4.47 -1.07
N SER A 468 -10.24 3.65 -1.83
CA SER A 468 -10.77 2.49 -2.56
C SER A 468 -11.37 1.40 -1.65
N GLY A 469 -11.10 1.49 -0.35
CA GLY A 469 -11.58 0.57 0.66
C GLY A 469 -10.63 -0.59 0.92
N ASP A 470 -10.84 -1.26 2.05
CA ASP A 470 -9.95 -2.32 2.54
C ASP A 470 -10.61 -3.71 2.49
N THR A 471 -11.83 -3.80 1.93
CA THR A 471 -12.53 -5.05 1.67
C THR A 471 -12.44 -5.46 0.20
N TYR A 472 -11.82 -6.61 -0.07
CA TYR A 472 -11.82 -7.25 -1.39
C TYR A 472 -12.71 -8.49 -1.37
N THR A 473 -13.80 -8.47 -2.14
CA THR A 473 -14.66 -9.64 -2.31
C THR A 473 -14.08 -10.53 -3.40
N LEU A 474 -13.41 -11.61 -3.00
CA LEU A 474 -12.80 -12.56 -3.93
C LEU A 474 -13.87 -13.40 -4.64
N ILE A 475 -14.83 -13.93 -3.87
CA ILE A 475 -15.93 -14.74 -4.41
C ILE A 475 -17.22 -14.18 -3.84
N LYS A 476 -18.07 -13.62 -4.70
CA LYS A 476 -19.34 -13.01 -4.29
C LYS A 476 -20.50 -13.97 -4.52
N ARG A 477 -21.19 -14.36 -3.45
CA ARG A 477 -22.48 -15.04 -3.48
C ARG A 477 -23.40 -14.45 -2.43
N ASP A 478 -24.66 -14.24 -2.77
CA ASP A 478 -25.68 -13.84 -1.81
C ASP A 478 -26.12 -15.06 -1.00
N ILE A 479 -25.80 -15.05 0.29
CA ILE A 479 -26.08 -16.16 1.20
C ILE A 479 -27.10 -15.69 2.23
N LYS A 480 -28.22 -16.41 2.34
CA LYS A 480 -29.20 -16.19 3.39
C LYS A 480 -28.71 -16.84 4.68
N ASP A 481 -28.68 -16.06 5.77
CA ASP A 481 -28.28 -16.49 7.11
C ASP A 481 -26.94 -17.26 7.18
N PRO A 482 -25.84 -16.69 6.63
CA PRO A 482 -24.55 -17.38 6.55
C PRO A 482 -23.96 -17.66 7.94
N VAL A 483 -23.17 -18.73 8.04
CA VAL A 483 -22.10 -18.81 9.05
C VAL A 483 -20.88 -18.07 8.52
N SER A 484 -20.21 -17.31 9.39
CA SER A 484 -18.96 -16.62 9.05
C SER A 484 -17.83 -17.17 9.90
N VAL A 485 -16.70 -17.50 9.27
CA VAL A 485 -15.46 -17.92 9.93
C VAL A 485 -14.31 -17.13 9.32
N SER A 486 -13.35 -16.74 10.15
CA SER A 486 -12.19 -16.00 9.68
C SER A 486 -10.87 -16.49 10.27
N ILE A 487 -9.81 -16.29 9.52
CA ILE A 487 -8.41 -16.40 9.98
C ILE A 487 -7.70 -15.07 9.75
N TYR A 488 -6.61 -14.85 10.48
CA TYR A 488 -5.76 -13.67 10.33
C TYR A 488 -4.39 -14.10 9.80
N LYS A 489 -3.86 -13.34 8.84
CA LYS A 489 -2.49 -13.50 8.34
C LYS A 489 -1.78 -12.15 8.34
N VAL A 490 -0.46 -12.18 8.28
CA VAL A 490 0.36 -10.99 8.11
C VAL A 490 1.15 -11.16 6.82
N LEU A 491 1.00 -10.20 5.91
CA LEU A 491 1.89 -10.02 4.77
C LEU A 491 2.99 -9.03 5.19
N ASN A 492 4.24 -9.30 4.85
CA ASN A 492 5.38 -8.47 5.29
C ASN A 492 6.60 -8.63 4.36
N GLU A 493 6.34 -8.76 3.06
CA GLU A 493 7.43 -8.80 2.08
C GLU A 493 7.91 -7.38 1.80
N ASP A 494 6.98 -6.49 1.43
CA ASP A 494 7.26 -5.06 1.22
C ASP A 494 6.67 -4.19 2.31
N MET A 495 5.46 -4.52 2.77
CA MET A 495 4.66 -3.69 3.65
C MET A 495 3.95 -4.54 4.69
N PHE A 496 4.15 -4.23 5.97
CA PHE A 496 3.44 -4.90 7.05
C PHE A 496 1.93 -4.71 6.90
N GLN A 497 1.20 -5.79 6.64
CA GLN A 497 -0.22 -5.77 6.35
C GLN A 497 -0.93 -6.95 7.04
N PRO A 498 -1.59 -6.71 8.17
CA PRO A 498 -2.49 -7.69 8.77
C PRO A 498 -3.74 -7.80 7.90
N ILE A 499 -4.10 -9.02 7.53
CA ILE A 499 -5.28 -9.32 6.71
C ILE A 499 -6.20 -10.26 7.49
N LYS A 500 -7.51 -10.05 7.34
CA LYS A 500 -8.53 -11.01 7.80
C LYS A 500 -9.13 -11.66 6.56
N ILE A 501 -8.98 -12.98 6.45
CA ILE A 501 -9.67 -13.77 5.44
C ILE A 501 -10.96 -14.26 6.08
N GLU A 502 -12.09 -13.86 5.52
CA GLU A 502 -13.42 -14.24 5.99
C GLU A 502 -14.12 -15.12 4.95
N MET A 503 -14.58 -16.28 5.38
CA MET A 503 -15.38 -17.20 4.57
C MET A 503 -16.78 -17.32 5.15
N LYS A 504 -17.77 -17.14 4.29
CA LYS A 504 -19.19 -17.26 4.62
C LYS A 504 -19.75 -18.49 3.93
N LEU A 505 -20.42 -19.38 4.67
CA LEU A 505 -21.11 -20.55 4.11
C LEU A 505 -22.61 -20.50 4.43
N GLY A 506 -23.44 -21.00 3.52
CA GLY A 506 -24.86 -21.23 3.76
C GLY A 506 -25.41 -22.36 2.90
N TYR A 507 -26.63 -22.79 3.20
CA TYR A 507 -27.32 -23.76 2.36
C TYR A 507 -28.05 -23.07 1.21
N LEU A 508 -28.08 -23.72 0.05
CA LEU A 508 -28.97 -23.38 -1.04
C LEU A 508 -30.39 -23.79 -0.62
N TYR A 509 -31.27 -22.82 -0.40
CA TYR A 509 -32.67 -23.04 -0.03
C TYR A 509 -33.61 -22.85 -1.21
#